data_AF-A0A7F8RIT7-F1
#
_entry.id   AF-A0A7F8RIT7-F1
#
_cell.length_a   1.000
_cell.length_b   1.000
_cell.length_c   1.000
_cell.angle_alpha   90.00
_cell.angle_beta   90.00
_cell.angle_gamma   90.00
#
_symmetry.space_group_name_H-M   'P 1'
#
loop_
_entity.id
_entity.type
_entity.pdbx_description
1 polymer ?
#
loop_
_entity_poly.entity_id
_entity_poly.type
_entity_poly.pdbx_seq_one_letter_code
_entity_poly.pdbx_strand_id
1 'polypeptide(L)'
;MFSTLSSNCSYQLLSSLFLNFPFLLRAFFIPYLIFLFTCGIPVFLLETALGQYTSQGGVTAWRKICPIFEGIGYASQMIVVLLNIYYIIVLAWALFYLFSSFTVDLPWGSCHHEWNTG
;
A
#
# COMPACT_ATOMS: atom_id res chain seq x y z
N MET A 1 -28.17 1.54 5.88
CA MET A 1 -27.85 2.67 6.79
C MET A 1 -26.39 3.13 6.71
N PHE A 2 -25.42 2.24 6.47
CA PHE A 2 -24.00 2.60 6.29
C PHE A 2 -23.72 3.36 4.97
N SER A 3 -24.49 3.10 3.90
CA SER A 3 -24.27 3.69 2.57
C SER A 3 -24.81 5.12 2.41
N THR A 4 -25.90 5.51 3.11
CA THR A 4 -26.50 6.86 3.02
C THR A 4 -25.89 7.88 3.98
N LEU A 5 -25.37 7.44 5.14
CA LEU A 5 -24.59 8.31 6.05
C LEU A 5 -23.18 8.58 5.50
N SER A 6 -22.62 7.63 4.73
CA SER A 6 -21.30 7.75 4.09
C SER A 6 -21.27 8.87 3.04
N SER A 7 -22.35 9.06 2.27
CA SER A 7 -22.37 10.08 1.21
C SER A 7 -22.25 11.50 1.78
N ASN A 8 -23.14 11.92 2.69
CA ASN A 8 -23.12 13.29 3.24
C ASN A 8 -21.89 13.61 4.11
N CYS A 9 -21.41 12.65 4.92
CA CYS A 9 -20.21 12.84 5.74
C CYS A 9 -18.94 12.92 4.88
N SER A 10 -18.85 12.11 3.81
CA SER A 10 -17.73 12.14 2.88
C SER A 10 -17.67 13.45 2.09
N TYR A 11 -18.79 14.01 1.62
CA TYR A 11 -18.77 15.26 0.86
C TYR A 11 -18.32 16.47 1.70
N GLN A 12 -18.68 16.51 2.99
CA GLN A 12 -18.28 17.59 3.90
C GLN A 12 -16.81 17.48 4.34
N LEU A 13 -16.30 16.25 4.52
CA LEU A 13 -14.87 15.99 4.77
C LEU A 13 -14.03 16.23 3.49
N LEU A 14 -14.54 15.85 2.31
CA LEU A 14 -13.86 16.00 1.02
C LEU A 14 -13.73 17.47 0.60
N SER A 15 -14.76 18.30 0.81
CA SER A 15 -14.71 19.74 0.50
C SER A 15 -13.69 20.49 1.38
N SER A 16 -13.62 20.15 2.67
CA SER A 16 -12.63 20.70 3.60
C SER A 16 -11.20 20.18 3.36
N LEU A 17 -11.07 18.94 2.87
CA LEU A 17 -9.79 18.34 2.43
C LEU A 17 -9.30 18.91 1.10
N PHE A 18 -10.19 19.21 0.14
CA PHE A 18 -9.85 19.71 -1.19
C PHE A 18 -9.33 21.15 -1.16
N LEU A 19 -9.87 22.00 -0.28
CA LEU A 19 -9.38 23.39 -0.10
C LEU A 19 -8.04 23.46 0.67
N ASN A 20 -7.79 22.51 1.59
CA ASN A 20 -6.51 22.38 2.32
C ASN A 20 -5.45 21.53 1.58
N PHE A 21 -5.85 20.80 0.55
CA PHE A 21 -5.00 19.91 -0.24
C PHE A 21 -3.68 20.58 -0.71
N PRO A 22 -3.68 21.80 -1.29
CA PRO A 22 -2.43 22.43 -1.74
C PRO A 22 -1.50 22.88 -0.61
N PHE A 23 -2.04 23.18 0.59
CA PHE A 23 -1.22 23.55 1.74
C PHE A 23 -0.62 22.32 2.43
N LEU A 24 -1.41 21.25 2.56
CA LEU A 24 -0.97 19.97 3.12
C LEU A 24 0.10 19.30 2.24
N LEU A 25 -0.01 19.40 0.91
CA LEU A 25 1.02 18.92 -0.02
C LEU A 25 2.37 19.58 0.24
N ARG A 26 2.40 20.90 0.49
CA ARG A 26 3.66 21.63 0.76
C ARG A 26 4.22 21.32 2.16
N ALA A 27 3.36 21.23 3.18
CA ALA A 27 3.78 20.98 4.56
C ALA A 27 4.24 19.53 4.80
N PHE A 28 3.69 18.55 4.07
CA PHE A 28 4.05 17.13 4.20
C PHE A 28 5.26 16.73 3.34
N PHE A 29 5.53 17.45 2.25
CA PHE A 29 6.64 17.13 1.34
C PHE A 29 8.02 17.41 1.94
N ILE A 30 8.16 18.47 2.74
CA ILE A 30 9.42 18.86 3.40
C ILE A 30 9.92 17.76 4.36
N PRO A 31 9.13 17.30 5.36
CA PRO A 31 9.58 16.21 6.23
C PRO A 31 9.79 14.92 5.44
N TYR A 32 8.95 14.62 4.44
CA TYR A 32 9.11 13.44 3.59
C TYR A 32 10.49 13.39 2.89
N LEU A 33 10.92 14.49 2.28
CA LEU A 33 12.25 14.57 1.66
C LEU A 33 13.37 14.41 2.69
N ILE A 34 13.27 15.05 3.86
CA ILE A 34 14.29 14.96 4.91
C ILE A 34 14.43 13.51 5.40
N PHE A 35 13.31 12.81 5.67
CA PHE A 35 13.34 11.40 6.07
C PHE A 35 13.84 10.49 4.95
N LEU A 36 13.52 10.80 3.69
CA LEU A 36 14.01 10.06 2.53
C LEU A 36 15.54 10.15 2.42
N PHE A 37 16.13 11.35 2.52
CA PHE A 37 17.58 11.51 2.45
C PHE A 37 18.29 10.99 3.71
N THR A 38 17.73 11.23 4.90
CA THR A 38 18.39 10.91 6.17
C THR A 38 18.23 9.44 6.58
N CYS A 39 17.12 8.79 6.26
CA CYS A 39 16.84 7.39 6.64
C CYS A 39 16.63 6.49 5.42
N GLY A 40 15.87 6.93 4.42
CA GLY A 40 15.52 6.10 3.26
C GLY A 40 16.74 5.66 2.45
N ILE A 41 17.51 6.62 1.92
CA ILE A 41 18.73 6.34 1.14
C ILE A 41 19.74 5.50 1.91
N PRO A 42 20.13 5.83 3.16
CA PRO A 42 21.12 5.02 3.87
C PRO A 42 20.63 3.61 4.19
N VAL A 43 19.35 3.42 4.52
CA VAL A 43 18.79 2.07 4.76
C VAL A 43 18.78 1.27 3.46
N PHE A 44 18.37 1.86 2.34
CA PHE A 44 18.38 1.20 1.04
C PHE A 44 19.79 0.80 0.58
N LEU A 45 20.77 1.68 0.81
CA LEU A 45 22.17 1.41 0.47
C LEU A 45 22.76 0.32 1.38
N LEU A 46 22.44 0.35 2.68
CA LEU A 46 22.83 -0.69 3.63
C LEU A 46 22.24 -2.05 3.25
N GLU A 47 20.96 -2.12 2.94
CA GLU A 47 20.30 -3.36 2.51
C GLU A 47 20.91 -3.90 1.21
N THR A 48 21.13 -3.03 0.21
CA THR A 48 21.73 -3.41 -1.06
C THR A 48 23.18 -3.88 -0.88
N ALA A 49 23.99 -3.16 -0.10
CA ALA A 49 25.37 -3.53 0.18
C ALA A 49 25.47 -4.86 0.95
N LEU A 50 24.58 -5.09 1.92
CA LEU A 50 24.48 -6.37 2.64
C LEU A 50 24.08 -7.52 1.72
N GLY A 51 23.14 -7.28 0.80
CA GLY A 51 22.74 -8.24 -0.22
C GLY A 51 23.89 -8.62 -1.15
N GLN A 52 24.65 -7.63 -1.63
CA GLN A 52 25.82 -7.85 -2.49
C GLN A 52 26.96 -8.56 -1.74
N TYR A 53 27.27 -8.14 -0.51
CA TYR A 53 28.33 -8.72 0.32
C TYR A 53 28.08 -10.19 0.64
N THR A 54 26.82 -10.54 0.92
CA THR A 54 26.50 -11.89 1.39
C THR A 54 26.17 -12.86 0.26
N SER A 55 25.79 -12.34 -0.92
CA SER A 55 25.43 -13.12 -2.12
C SER A 55 24.47 -14.28 -1.84
N GLN A 56 23.67 -14.16 -0.78
CA GLN A 56 22.75 -15.16 -0.25
C GLN A 56 21.48 -14.44 0.20
N GLY A 57 20.36 -15.17 0.26
CA GLY A 57 19.07 -14.60 0.67
C GLY A 57 19.10 -13.97 2.06
N GLY A 58 18.21 -13.00 2.31
CA GLY A 58 18.21 -12.18 3.53
C GLY A 58 18.31 -12.99 4.83
N VAL A 59 17.60 -14.12 4.93
CA VAL A 59 17.64 -15.01 6.11
C VAL A 59 19.04 -15.60 6.35
N THR A 60 19.72 -16.07 5.31
CA THR A 60 21.06 -16.66 5.42
C THR A 60 22.14 -15.58 5.60
N ALA A 61 21.88 -14.36 5.12
CA ALA A 61 22.78 -13.22 5.30
C ALA A 61 22.90 -12.79 6.76
N TRP A 62 21.78 -12.69 7.48
CA TRP A 62 21.78 -12.37 8.91
C TRP A 62 22.54 -13.42 9.74
N ARG A 63 22.47 -14.70 9.36
CA ARG A 63 23.20 -15.80 10.02
C ARG A 63 24.72 -15.70 9.89
N LYS A 64 25.24 -15.18 8.77
CA LYS A 64 26.69 -14.99 8.56
C LYS A 64 27.25 -13.76 9.28
N ILE A 65 26.43 -12.72 9.49
CA ILE A 65 26.84 -11.49 10.16
C ILE A 65 26.80 -11.64 11.68
N CYS A 66 25.66 -12.07 12.22
CA CYS A 66 25.46 -12.26 13.66
C CYS A 66 24.30 -13.24 13.89
N PRO A 67 24.53 -14.46 14.42
CA PRO A 67 23.49 -15.48 14.57
C PRO A 67 22.35 -15.06 15.53
N ILE A 68 22.56 -14.06 16.39
CA ILE A 68 21.52 -13.52 17.28
C ILE A 68 20.42 -12.74 16.53
N PHE A 69 20.73 -12.19 15.35
CA PHE A 69 19.78 -11.41 14.53
C PHE A 69 19.07 -12.24 13.46
N GLU A 70 19.24 -13.56 13.47
CA GLU A 70 18.60 -14.48 12.51
C GLU A 70 17.06 -14.33 12.51
N GLY A 71 16.46 -13.99 13.67
CA GLY A 71 15.02 -13.75 13.80
C GLY A 71 14.49 -12.58 12.94
N ILE A 72 15.30 -11.55 12.66
CA ILE A 72 14.90 -10.41 11.83
C ILE A 72 14.68 -10.87 10.38
N GLY A 73 15.57 -11.75 9.88
CA GLY A 73 15.43 -12.35 8.57
C GLY A 73 14.12 -13.13 8.42
N TYR A 74 13.80 -14.01 9.37
CA TYR A 74 12.54 -14.77 9.34
C TYR A 74 11.30 -13.88 9.48
N ALA A 75 11.34 -12.87 10.37
CA ALA A 75 10.23 -11.93 10.53
C ALA A 75 9.96 -11.15 9.23
N SER A 76 11.00 -10.66 8.57
CA SER A 76 10.87 -9.95 7.29
C SER A 76 10.25 -10.85 6.21
N GLN A 77 10.68 -12.11 6.11
CA GLN A 77 10.13 -13.07 5.15
C GLN A 77 8.65 -13.36 5.40
N MET A 78 8.25 -13.51 6.67
CA MET A 78 6.84 -13.73 7.02
C MET A 78 5.96 -12.53 6.66
N ILE A 79 6.42 -11.31 6.92
CA ILE A 79 5.72 -10.08 6.56
C ILE A 79 5.53 -9.99 5.04
N VAL A 80 6.57 -10.30 4.26
CA VAL A 80 6.51 -10.29 2.79
C VAL A 80 5.51 -11.32 2.26
N VAL A 81 5.45 -12.52 2.85
CA VAL A 81 4.46 -13.54 2.46
C VAL A 81 3.03 -13.07 2.72
N LEU A 82 2.76 -12.49 3.89
CA LEU A 82 1.43 -11.96 4.23
C LEU A 82 1.01 -10.82 3.29
N LEU A 83 1.94 -9.89 2.99
CA LEU A 83 1.71 -8.82 2.03
C LEU A 83 1.39 -9.37 0.64
N ASN A 84 2.14 -10.37 0.15
CA ASN A 84 1.86 -10.96 -1.16
C ASN A 84 0.45 -11.53 -1.26
N ILE A 85 -0.03 -12.24 -0.23
CA ILE A 85 -1.39 -12.79 -0.21
C ILE A 85 -2.42 -11.67 -0.30
N TYR A 86 -2.26 -10.62 0.51
CA TYR A 86 -3.13 -9.44 0.48
C TYR A 86 -3.14 -8.75 -0.89
N TYR A 87 -1.96 -8.54 -1.48
CA TYR A 87 -1.82 -7.88 -2.78
C TYR A 87 -2.47 -8.66 -3.93
N ILE A 88 -2.37 -9.99 -3.92
CA ILE A 88 -3.01 -10.83 -4.96
C ILE A 88 -4.53 -10.67 -4.94
N ILE A 89 -5.15 -10.56 -3.75
CA ILE A 89 -6.61 -10.36 -3.62
C ILE A 89 -7.02 -9.00 -4.21
N VAL A 90 -6.29 -7.93 -3.88
CA VAL A 90 -6.55 -6.58 -4.41
C VAL A 90 -6.37 -6.56 -5.93
N LEU A 91 -5.33 -7.21 -6.45
CA LEU A 91 -5.09 -7.31 -7.89
C LEU A 91 -6.20 -8.09 -8.60
N ALA A 92 -6.70 -9.17 -8.00
CA ALA A 92 -7.81 -9.93 -8.53
C ALA A 92 -9.09 -9.08 -8.62
N TRP A 93 -9.40 -8.28 -7.59
CA TRP A 93 -10.50 -7.33 -7.65
C TRP A 93 -10.28 -6.25 -8.71
N ALA A 94 -9.08 -5.68 -8.80
CA ALA A 94 -8.75 -4.68 -9.82
C ALA A 94 -8.92 -5.24 -11.25
N LEU A 95 -8.47 -6.46 -11.50
CA LEU A 95 -8.66 -7.14 -12.79
C LEU A 95 -10.13 -7.42 -13.07
N PHE A 96 -10.90 -7.87 -12.07
CA PHE A 96 -12.34 -8.08 -12.21
C PHE A 96 -13.07 -6.80 -12.62
N TYR A 97 -12.78 -5.67 -11.95
CA TYR A 97 -13.35 -4.36 -12.29
C TYR A 97 -12.87 -3.83 -13.64
N LEU A 98 -11.61 -4.10 -14.01
CA LEU A 98 -11.05 -3.73 -15.31
C LEU A 98 -11.74 -4.48 -16.45
N PHE A 99 -11.93 -5.80 -16.33
CA PHE A 99 -12.67 -6.56 -17.33
C PHE A 99 -14.15 -6.19 -17.41
N SER A 100 -14.78 -5.90 -16.26
CA SER A 100 -16.16 -5.42 -16.17
C SER A 100 -16.34 -3.98 -16.68
N SER A 101 -15.25 -3.26 -17.00
CA SER A 101 -15.30 -1.92 -17.61
C SER A 101 -15.29 -1.97 -19.14
N PHE A 102 -14.95 -3.12 -19.75
CA PHE A 102 -15.03 -3.29 -21.20
C PHE A 102 -16.43 -3.64 -21.71
N THR A 103 -17.41 -3.82 -20.80
CA THR A 103 -18.82 -3.98 -21.16
C THR A 103 -19.48 -2.62 -21.37
N VAL A 104 -20.34 -2.51 -22.38
CA VAL A 104 -21.01 -1.25 -22.78
C VAL A 104 -21.96 -0.74 -21.69
N ASP A 105 -22.67 -1.65 -21.02
CA ASP A 105 -23.49 -1.36 -19.86
C ASP A 105 -22.68 -1.67 -18.58
N LEU A 106 -22.34 -0.62 -17.84
CA LEU A 106 -21.62 -0.76 -16.57
C LEU A 106 -22.59 -1.29 -15.48
N PRO A 107 -22.26 -2.39 -14.78
CA PRO A 107 -23.15 -2.99 -13.80
C PRO A 107 -23.34 -2.14 -12.53
N TRP A 108 -22.55 -1.09 -12.33
CA TRP A 108 -22.74 -0.10 -11.26
C TRP A 108 -23.29 1.25 -11.76
N GLY A 109 -23.63 1.35 -13.06
CA GLY A 109 -24.22 2.56 -13.65
C GLY A 109 -25.74 2.68 -13.45
N SER A 110 -26.43 1.56 -13.21
CA SER A 110 -27.87 1.52 -12.98
C SER A 110 -28.20 0.91 -11.61
N CYS A 111 -29.20 1.47 -10.94
CA CYS A 111 -29.64 1.01 -9.61
C CYS A 111 -30.66 -0.15 -9.68
N HIS A 112 -30.93 -0.71 -10.86
CA HIS A 112 -31.92 -1.76 -11.09
C HIS A 112 -31.29 -3.16 -11.07
N HIS A 113 -30.58 -3.50 -10.00
CA HIS A 113 -29.96 -4.81 -9.82
C HIS A 113 -30.47 -5.52 -8.57
N GLU A 114 -30.55 -6.85 -8.58
CA GLU A 114 -31.05 -7.67 -7.46
C GLU A 114 -30.25 -7.51 -6.15
N TRP A 115 -29.00 -7.07 -6.24
CA TRP A 115 -28.14 -6.81 -5.08
C TRP A 115 -28.33 -5.41 -4.48
N ASN A 116 -29.12 -4.54 -5.12
CA ASN A 116 -29.42 -3.21 -4.62
C ASN A 116 -30.61 -3.29 -3.66
N THR A 117 -30.41 -2.84 -2.43
CA THR A 117 -31.52 -2.77 -1.46
C THR A 117 -32.44 -1.62 -1.88
N GLY A 118 -33.70 -1.96 -2.17
CA GLY A 118 -34.73 -1.00 -2.59
C GLY A 118 -34.99 0.12 -1.59
#